data_AF-A0A7S4Q596-F1
#
_entry.id   AF-A0A7S4Q596-F1
#
_cell.length_a   1.000
_cell.length_b   1.000
_cell.length_c   1.000
_cell.angle_alpha   90.00
_cell.angle_beta   90.00
_cell.angle_gamma   90.00
#
_symmetry.space_group_name_H-M   'P 1'
#
loop_
_entity.id
_entity.type
_entity.pdbx_description
1 polymer ?
#
loop_
_entity_poly.entity_id
_entity_poly.type
_entity_poly.pdbx_seq_one_letter_code
_entity_poly.pdbx_strand_id
1 'polypeptide(L)'
;VSYVAGSPAGLRWQIAFHVLDGLFSSHATGGPVGPAASIFGGRGGAAEDVLRELRDAVARGLREKHLQASPHLVLLSAGFYHDCLAPVLARWTLLWLRRQQPMAVSDAALLGYLSCRRAESLEAFGDLSDGQMKALNLSRLWLLVLLPHLSSRIHRVHYGLLGEASASWHHESRARRHLAVPFVGKDAPSETSQFSHPDVQIGLTWLAYRLGGLRHGDIVRALTSLCRLQRSEPDVAPRARRAHQLYTLWVAASGGHVRGGARDGDGRDGGGGGGE
;
A
#
# COMPACT_ATOMS: atom_id res chain seq x y z
N VAL A 1 -2.64 -8.61 2.18
CA VAL A 1 -1.61 -8.88 1.15
C VAL A 1 -0.27 -8.75 1.83
N SER A 2 0.59 -9.78 1.80
CA SER A 2 1.90 -9.66 2.47
C SER A 2 2.80 -8.77 1.62
N TYR A 3 3.35 -7.74 2.25
CA TYR A 3 4.31 -6.81 1.67
C TYR A 3 5.76 -7.32 1.80
N VAL A 4 5.90 -8.64 1.99
CA VAL A 4 7.16 -9.31 2.29
C VAL A 4 7.75 -9.86 0.99
N ALA A 5 9.08 -9.85 0.89
CA ALA A 5 9.83 -10.51 -0.18
C ALA A 5 9.31 -11.95 -0.37
N GLY A 6 9.08 -12.38 -1.62
CA GLY A 6 8.49 -13.68 -1.92
C GLY A 6 6.95 -13.77 -1.78
N SER A 7 6.26 -12.63 -1.68
CA SER A 7 4.79 -12.60 -1.77
C SER A 7 4.29 -13.07 -3.15
N PRO A 8 3.19 -13.85 -3.24
CA PRO A 8 2.59 -14.23 -4.52
C PRO A 8 2.02 -13.03 -5.30
N ALA A 9 1.98 -11.83 -4.70
CA ALA A 9 1.66 -10.61 -5.39
C ALA A 9 2.85 -10.16 -6.25
N GLY A 10 2.65 -10.03 -7.56
CA GLY A 10 3.70 -9.56 -8.47
C GLY A 10 4.22 -8.16 -8.11
N LEU A 11 5.48 -7.88 -8.45
CA LEU A 11 6.19 -6.63 -8.13
C LEU A 11 5.38 -5.37 -8.47
N ARG A 12 4.56 -5.43 -9.52
CA ARG A 12 3.68 -4.34 -9.96
C ARG A 12 2.70 -3.86 -8.89
N TRP A 13 2.11 -4.77 -8.11
CA TRP A 13 1.22 -4.41 -7.00
C TRP A 13 2.00 -3.91 -5.79
N GLN A 14 3.17 -4.48 -5.54
CA GLN A 14 3.98 -4.13 -4.38
C GLN A 14 4.48 -2.68 -4.48
N ILE A 15 5.04 -2.26 -5.61
CA ILE A 15 5.51 -0.88 -5.79
C ILE A 15 4.36 0.13 -5.67
N ALA A 16 3.20 -0.17 -6.27
CA ALA A 16 2.01 0.66 -6.15
C ALA A 16 1.64 0.89 -4.69
N PHE A 17 1.57 -0.21 -3.93
CA PHE A 17 1.23 -0.17 -2.51
C PHE A 17 2.30 0.54 -1.69
N HIS A 18 3.60 0.41 -2.03
CA HIS A 18 4.68 1.16 -1.37
C HIS A 18 4.43 2.65 -1.41
N VAL A 19 4.25 3.15 -2.62
CA VAL A 19 4.27 4.57 -2.96
C VAL A 19 3.00 5.22 -2.45
N LEU A 20 1.86 4.58 -2.67
CA LEU A 20 0.57 5.02 -2.14
C LEU A 20 0.57 5.00 -0.61
N ASP A 21 1.06 3.93 0.01
CA ASP A 21 1.02 3.82 1.45
C ASP A 21 1.92 4.84 2.14
N GLY A 22 3.11 5.13 1.59
CA GLY A 22 3.99 6.19 2.09
C GLY A 22 3.27 7.54 2.14
N LEU A 23 2.70 7.97 1.00
CA LEU A 23 1.98 9.25 0.92
C LEU A 23 0.76 9.29 1.83
N PHE A 24 -0.14 8.32 1.73
CA PHE A 24 -1.41 8.38 2.45
C PHE A 24 -1.29 8.02 3.95
N SER A 25 -0.21 7.38 4.38
CA SER A 25 0.08 7.20 5.80
C SER A 25 0.70 8.43 6.45
N SER A 26 1.32 9.32 5.66
CA SER A 26 1.84 10.59 6.16
C SER A 26 0.75 11.59 6.59
N HIS A 27 -0.50 11.38 6.18
CA HIS A 27 -1.66 12.19 6.60
C HIS A 27 -2.55 11.49 7.64
N ALA A 28 -2.22 10.29 8.12
CA ALA A 28 -3.09 9.57 9.03
C ALA A 28 -3.20 10.29 10.40
N THR A 29 -4.35 10.91 10.69
CA THR A 29 -4.62 11.68 11.93
C THR A 29 -5.13 10.84 13.11
N GLY A 30 -4.96 9.51 13.08
CA GLY A 30 -5.44 8.62 14.15
C GLY A 30 -5.85 7.21 13.74
N GLY A 31 -5.74 6.85 12.46
CA GLY A 31 -5.90 5.47 11.98
C GLY A 31 -4.57 4.71 11.94
N PRO A 32 -4.60 3.36 11.80
CA PRO A 32 -3.38 2.59 11.62
C PRO A 32 -2.63 3.08 10.37
N VAL A 33 -1.34 3.39 10.54
CA VAL A 33 -0.42 3.54 9.41
C VAL A 33 -0.46 2.26 8.57
N GLY A 34 -0.39 2.39 7.25
CA GLY A 34 -0.52 1.21 6.43
C GLY A 34 0.72 0.30 6.46
N PRO A 35 0.64 -0.85 5.78
CA PRO A 35 1.60 -1.93 5.96
C PRO A 35 3.03 -1.57 5.54
N ALA A 36 3.23 -0.80 4.48
CA ALA A 36 4.57 -0.44 4.03
C ALA A 36 5.23 0.52 5.01
N ALA A 37 4.49 1.55 5.46
CA ALA A 37 4.95 2.46 6.50
C ALA A 37 5.28 1.71 7.80
N SER A 38 4.45 0.75 8.20
CA SER A 38 4.67 -0.07 9.41
C SER A 38 5.88 -0.99 9.31
N ILE A 39 6.08 -1.65 8.16
CA ILE A 39 7.16 -2.64 7.98
C ILE A 39 8.53 -1.96 7.85
N PHE A 40 8.58 -0.79 7.23
CA PHE A 40 9.82 -0.05 7.02
C PHE A 40 10.12 0.91 8.17
N GLY A 41 9.10 1.47 8.84
CA GLY A 41 9.19 2.47 9.91
C GLY A 41 9.70 1.97 11.26
N GLY A 42 10.72 1.13 11.29
CA GLY A 42 11.42 0.79 12.53
C GLY A 42 11.95 2.06 13.21
N ARG A 43 11.79 2.17 14.55
CA ARG A 43 12.21 3.37 15.30
C ARG A 43 13.69 3.69 15.05
N GLY A 44 13.97 4.93 14.62
CA GLY A 44 15.33 5.46 14.48
C GLY A 44 16.09 5.06 13.22
N GLY A 45 15.42 4.51 12.19
CA GLY A 45 16.05 4.18 10.90
C GLY A 45 15.78 5.19 9.78
N ALA A 46 16.55 5.09 8.69
CA ALA A 46 16.42 5.95 7.50
C ALA A 46 15.00 6.01 6.92
N ALA A 47 14.23 4.92 7.05
CA ALA A 47 12.84 4.88 6.63
C ALA A 47 11.93 5.82 7.46
N GLU A 48 12.15 5.90 8.78
CA GLU A 48 11.39 6.77 9.66
C GLU A 48 11.71 8.25 9.39
N ASP A 49 12.97 8.55 9.07
CA ASP A 49 13.38 9.91 8.69
C ASP A 49 12.71 10.35 7.38
N VAL A 50 12.67 9.47 6.36
CA VAL A 50 11.98 9.75 5.10
C VAL A 50 10.47 9.91 5.32
N LEU A 51 9.85 9.08 6.16
CA LEU A 51 8.42 9.22 6.49
C LEU A 51 8.13 10.51 7.26
N ARG A 52 9.03 10.93 8.17
CA ARG A 52 8.92 12.21 8.89
C ARG A 52 8.96 13.38 7.92
N GLU A 53 9.93 13.41 7.03
CA GLU A 53 10.04 14.46 6.02
C GLU A 53 8.82 14.49 5.09
N LEU A 54 8.26 13.32 4.74
CA LEU A 54 7.04 13.25 3.94
C LEU A 54 5.83 13.81 4.69
N ARG A 55 5.71 13.55 6.01
CA ARG A 55 4.68 14.16 6.87
C ARG A 55 4.83 15.68 6.91
N ASP A 56 6.04 16.19 7.04
CA ASP A 56 6.31 17.62 7.08
C ASP A 56 5.97 18.29 5.74
N ALA A 57 6.32 17.65 4.63
CA ALA A 57 5.96 18.11 3.29
C ALA A 57 4.43 18.12 3.09
N VAL A 58 3.71 17.08 3.51
CA VAL A 58 2.25 17.04 3.44
C VAL A 58 1.62 18.13 4.32
N ALA A 59 2.09 18.31 5.55
CA ALA A 59 1.61 19.35 6.44
C ALA A 59 1.82 20.75 5.84
N ARG A 60 2.97 20.99 5.19
CA ARG A 60 3.22 22.22 4.45
C ARG A 60 2.25 22.40 3.29
N GLY A 61 2.07 21.38 2.44
CA GLY A 61 1.15 21.45 1.31
C GLY A 61 -0.30 21.70 1.72
N LEU A 62 -0.72 21.19 2.88
CA LEU A 62 -2.04 21.49 3.45
C LEU A 62 -2.16 22.95 3.90
N ARG A 63 -1.15 23.49 4.59
CA ARG A 63 -1.13 24.91 5.00
C ARG A 63 -1.12 25.86 3.80
N GLU A 64 -0.34 25.53 2.76
CA GLU A 64 -0.17 26.31 1.54
C GLU A 64 -1.27 26.05 0.49
N LYS A 65 -2.27 25.20 0.80
CA LYS A 65 -3.39 24.85 -0.10
C LYS A 65 -2.96 24.21 -1.43
N HIS A 66 -1.81 23.53 -1.43
CA HIS A 66 -1.39 22.63 -2.51
C HIS A 66 -1.97 21.21 -2.34
N LEU A 67 -2.42 20.89 -1.12
CA LEU A 67 -3.17 19.71 -0.75
C LEU A 67 -4.45 20.14 -0.03
N GLN A 68 -5.50 19.32 -0.10
CA GLN A 68 -6.65 19.40 0.80
C GLN A 68 -6.79 18.10 1.60
N ALA A 69 -7.37 18.19 2.80
CA ALA A 69 -7.60 17.04 3.67
C ALA A 69 -9.06 16.54 3.67
N SER A 70 -10.00 17.34 3.15
CA SER A 70 -11.41 16.99 3.06
C SER A 70 -11.84 16.85 1.60
N PRO A 71 -12.55 15.77 1.21
CA PRO A 71 -13.05 14.67 2.05
C PRO A 71 -11.97 13.65 2.47
N HIS A 72 -10.78 13.73 1.86
CA HIS A 72 -9.56 13.00 2.22
C HIS A 72 -8.36 13.78 1.67
N LEU A 73 -7.14 13.24 1.81
CA LEU A 73 -5.96 13.84 1.19
C LEU A 73 -6.11 13.85 -0.34
N VAL A 74 -6.11 15.05 -0.94
CA VAL A 74 -6.18 15.24 -2.40
C VAL A 74 -5.14 16.27 -2.83
N LEU A 75 -4.44 15.96 -3.93
CA LEU A 75 -3.48 16.84 -4.58
C LEU A 75 -4.17 17.91 -5.43
N LEU A 76 -3.86 19.18 -5.17
CA LEU A 76 -4.38 20.34 -5.90
C LEU A 76 -3.35 20.95 -6.86
N SER A 77 -2.05 20.80 -6.57
CA SER A 77 -0.97 21.40 -7.36
C SER A 77 0.04 20.36 -7.84
N ALA A 78 0.12 20.16 -9.16
CA ALA A 78 1.12 19.29 -9.78
C ALA A 78 2.55 19.80 -9.58
N GLY A 79 2.76 21.13 -9.60
CA GLY A 79 4.07 21.74 -9.34
C GLY A 79 4.58 21.39 -7.94
N PHE A 80 3.73 21.60 -6.93
CA PHE A 80 4.06 21.21 -5.55
C PHE A 80 4.40 19.72 -5.42
N TYR A 81 3.64 18.85 -6.09
CA TYR A 81 3.96 17.43 -6.07
C TYR A 81 5.37 17.16 -6.60
N HIS A 82 5.71 17.68 -7.78
CA HIS A 82 7.01 17.39 -8.40
C HIS A 82 8.18 18.03 -7.66
N ASP A 83 8.00 19.24 -7.15
CA ASP A 83 9.10 20.00 -6.57
C ASP A 83 9.29 19.68 -5.08
N CYS A 84 8.26 19.17 -4.40
CA CYS A 84 8.28 18.96 -2.95
C CYS A 84 8.01 17.51 -2.52
N LEU A 85 7.02 16.82 -3.10
CA LEU A 85 6.66 15.47 -2.67
C LEU A 85 7.49 14.38 -3.37
N ALA A 86 7.67 14.50 -4.69
CA ALA A 86 8.34 13.50 -5.51
C ALA A 86 9.78 13.21 -5.07
N PRO A 87 10.62 14.19 -4.67
CA PRO A 87 11.98 13.90 -4.18
C PRO A 87 11.99 13.05 -2.91
N VAL A 88 11.06 13.31 -1.98
CA VAL A 88 10.92 12.53 -0.74
C VAL A 88 10.40 11.12 -1.05
N LEU A 89 9.41 11.02 -1.95
CA LEU A 89 8.85 9.75 -2.39
C LEU A 89 9.86 8.91 -3.20
N ALA A 90 10.81 9.54 -3.91
CA ALA A 90 11.89 8.84 -4.58
C ALA A 90 12.81 8.14 -3.57
N ARG A 91 13.18 8.82 -2.48
CA ARG A 91 13.93 8.19 -1.37
C ARG A 91 13.14 7.08 -0.69
N TRP A 92 11.84 7.28 -0.47
CA TRP A 92 10.96 6.24 0.05
C TRP A 92 10.94 5.01 -0.87
N THR A 93 10.85 5.22 -2.17
CA THR A 93 10.82 4.17 -3.19
C THR A 93 12.15 3.44 -3.31
N LEU A 94 13.28 4.15 -3.18
CA LEU A 94 14.61 3.56 -3.15
C LEU A 94 14.76 2.51 -2.04
N LEU A 95 14.23 2.78 -0.84
CA LEU A 95 14.24 1.81 0.26
C LEU A 95 13.56 0.49 -0.13
N TRP A 96 12.47 0.55 -0.89
CA TRP A 96 11.80 -0.63 -1.41
C TRP A 96 12.64 -1.33 -2.47
N LEU A 97 13.17 -0.62 -3.46
CA LEU A 97 14.01 -1.20 -4.51
C LEU A 97 15.18 -1.98 -3.92
N ARG A 98 15.91 -1.38 -2.97
CA ARG A 98 17.03 -2.00 -2.27
C ARG A 98 16.65 -3.25 -1.48
N ARG A 99 15.46 -3.28 -0.90
CA ARG A 99 14.95 -4.43 -0.15
C ARG A 99 14.52 -5.58 -1.05
N GLN A 100 14.00 -5.29 -2.24
CA GLN A 100 13.51 -6.34 -3.15
C GLN A 100 14.66 -7.06 -3.84
N GLN A 101 15.62 -6.30 -4.39
CA GLN A 101 16.71 -6.85 -5.18
C GLN A 101 17.98 -6.00 -4.99
N PRO A 102 19.15 -6.61 -4.76
CA PRO A 102 20.40 -5.88 -4.78
C PRO A 102 20.65 -5.34 -6.19
N MET A 103 21.05 -4.07 -6.31
CA MET A 103 21.36 -3.41 -7.58
C MET A 103 22.78 -2.84 -7.50
N ALA A 104 23.65 -3.16 -8.45
CA ALA A 104 25.04 -2.67 -8.48
C ALA A 104 25.14 -1.23 -9.02
N VAL A 105 24.23 -0.35 -8.62
CA VAL A 105 24.13 1.05 -9.04
C VAL A 105 24.15 1.92 -7.79
N SER A 106 24.72 3.12 -7.83
CA SER A 106 24.74 4.01 -6.66
C SER A 106 23.34 4.55 -6.32
N ASP A 107 23.10 4.83 -5.03
CA ASP A 107 21.83 5.46 -4.60
C ASP A 107 21.61 6.82 -5.27
N ALA A 108 22.68 7.59 -5.49
CA ALA A 108 22.62 8.88 -6.17
C ALA A 108 22.12 8.73 -7.63
N ALA A 109 22.64 7.75 -8.38
CA ALA A 109 22.20 7.48 -9.74
C ALA A 109 20.74 7.00 -9.78
N LEU A 110 20.35 6.10 -8.86
CA LEU A 110 18.96 5.64 -8.76
C LEU A 110 18.00 6.80 -8.42
N LEU A 111 18.36 7.68 -7.50
CA LEU A 111 17.53 8.84 -7.13
C LEU A 111 17.44 9.86 -8.26
N GLY A 112 18.54 10.11 -8.99
CA GLY A 112 18.54 10.92 -10.21
C GLY A 112 17.51 10.37 -11.20
N TYR A 113 17.60 9.07 -11.48
CA TYR A 113 16.70 8.39 -12.39
C TYR A 113 15.24 8.39 -11.94
N LEU A 114 14.95 8.16 -10.67
CA LEU A 114 13.57 8.18 -10.17
C LEU A 114 12.94 9.59 -10.23
N SER A 115 13.77 10.64 -10.13
CA SER A 115 13.30 12.03 -10.02
C SER A 115 13.33 12.79 -11.34
N CYS A 116 14.11 12.32 -12.32
CA CYS A 116 14.30 13.05 -13.57
C CYS A 116 13.02 13.04 -14.43
N ARG A 117 12.65 14.19 -14.99
CA ARG A 117 11.53 14.33 -15.93
C ARG A 117 11.93 14.16 -17.39
N ARG A 118 13.24 14.09 -17.68
CA ARG A 118 13.83 14.00 -19.02
C ARG A 118 14.56 12.67 -19.22
N ALA A 119 14.98 12.42 -20.46
CA ALA A 119 15.88 11.30 -20.76
C ALA A 119 17.19 11.47 -19.98
N GLU A 120 17.61 10.43 -19.26
CA GLU A 120 18.92 10.33 -18.63
C GLU A 120 19.79 9.32 -19.38
N SER A 121 21.11 9.47 -19.27
CA SER A 121 22.04 8.45 -19.72
C SER A 121 21.74 7.14 -19.00
N LEU A 122 21.67 6.04 -19.77
CA LEU A 122 21.44 4.70 -19.24
C LEU A 122 22.75 3.96 -18.92
N GLU A 123 23.91 4.60 -19.13
CA GLU A 123 25.23 3.96 -18.96
C GLU A 123 25.42 3.38 -17.56
N ALA A 124 24.96 4.08 -16.52
CA ALA A 124 25.05 3.63 -15.13
C ALA A 124 24.16 2.42 -14.81
N PHE A 125 23.29 2.00 -15.72
CA PHE A 125 22.30 0.93 -15.53
C PHE A 125 22.53 -0.27 -16.47
N GLY A 126 23.64 -0.30 -17.21
CA GLY A 126 23.94 -1.36 -18.19
C GLY A 126 24.00 -2.77 -17.60
N ASP A 127 24.43 -2.90 -16.34
CA ASP A 127 24.57 -4.18 -15.64
C ASP A 127 23.28 -4.65 -14.94
N LEU A 128 22.19 -3.88 -15.05
CA LEU A 128 20.92 -4.28 -14.46
C LEU A 128 20.23 -5.34 -15.32
N SER A 129 19.74 -6.39 -14.66
CA SER A 129 18.87 -7.37 -15.27
C SER A 129 17.56 -6.75 -15.77
N ASP A 130 16.92 -7.41 -16.73
CA ASP A 130 15.60 -7.01 -17.26
C ASP A 130 14.56 -6.81 -16.15
N GLY A 131 14.56 -7.69 -15.12
CA GLY A 131 13.67 -7.55 -13.96
C GLY A 131 13.94 -6.30 -13.14
N GLN A 132 15.20 -5.97 -12.88
CA GLN A 132 15.60 -4.77 -12.14
C GLN A 132 15.25 -3.51 -12.93
N MET A 133 15.52 -3.48 -14.24
CA MET A 133 15.16 -2.35 -15.10
C MET A 133 13.65 -2.14 -15.18
N LYS A 134 12.87 -3.21 -15.31
CA LYS A 134 11.40 -3.13 -15.26
C LYS A 134 10.89 -2.58 -13.94
N ALA A 135 11.45 -3.01 -12.81
CA ALA A 135 11.08 -2.50 -11.49
C ALA A 135 11.44 -1.02 -11.33
N LEU A 136 12.61 -0.59 -11.82
CA LEU A 136 13.07 0.79 -11.79
C LEU A 136 12.19 1.70 -12.66
N ASN A 137 11.92 1.30 -13.91
CA ASN A 137 11.06 2.02 -14.84
C ASN A 137 9.63 2.15 -14.30
N LEU A 138 9.10 1.07 -13.74
CA LEU A 138 7.77 1.08 -13.14
C LEU A 138 7.73 2.01 -11.92
N SER A 139 8.76 1.99 -11.07
CA SER A 139 8.88 2.90 -9.92
C SER A 139 8.88 4.36 -10.37
N ARG A 140 9.64 4.69 -11.42
CA ARG A 140 9.66 6.02 -12.03
C ARG A 140 8.29 6.41 -12.60
N LEU A 141 7.60 5.50 -13.29
CA LEU A 141 6.24 5.75 -13.79
C LEU A 141 5.26 6.06 -12.65
N TRP A 142 5.35 5.32 -11.54
CA TRP A 142 4.54 5.57 -10.35
C TRP A 142 4.79 6.95 -9.77
N LEU A 143 6.06 7.34 -9.61
CA LEU A 143 6.43 8.61 -9.02
C LEU A 143 6.08 9.80 -9.91
N LEU A 144 6.32 9.73 -11.22
CA LEU A 144 6.21 10.88 -12.09
C LEU A 144 4.84 11.07 -12.73
N VAL A 145 4.07 9.99 -12.89
CA VAL A 145 2.82 10.03 -13.66
C VAL A 145 1.64 9.55 -12.83
N LEU A 146 1.73 8.33 -12.29
CA LEU A 146 0.54 7.68 -11.70
C LEU A 146 0.16 8.29 -10.37
N LEU A 147 1.09 8.44 -9.43
CA LEU A 147 0.77 8.95 -8.10
C LEU A 147 0.20 10.38 -8.12
N PRO A 148 0.76 11.37 -8.86
CA PRO A 148 0.13 12.70 -8.93
C PRO A 148 -1.25 12.64 -9.58
N HIS A 149 -1.42 11.84 -10.64
CA HIS A 149 -2.72 11.65 -11.27
C HIS A 149 -3.75 11.07 -10.28
N LEU A 150 -3.39 9.99 -9.59
CA LEU A 150 -4.29 9.27 -8.67
C LEU A 150 -4.63 10.10 -7.44
N SER A 151 -3.64 10.79 -6.85
CA SER A 151 -3.84 11.62 -5.66
C SER A 151 -4.68 12.87 -5.93
N SER A 152 -4.83 13.29 -7.18
CA SER A 152 -5.76 14.37 -7.56
C SER A 152 -7.24 13.93 -7.65
N ARG A 153 -7.52 12.61 -7.62
CA ARG A 153 -8.88 12.08 -7.76
C ARG A 153 -9.57 12.00 -6.41
N ILE A 154 -10.82 12.44 -6.40
CA ILE A 154 -11.70 12.41 -5.23
C ILE A 154 -12.51 11.11 -5.22
N HIS A 155 -12.32 10.30 -4.17
CA HIS A 155 -13.09 9.09 -3.90
C HIS A 155 -14.59 9.42 -3.76
N ARG A 156 -15.44 8.53 -4.27
CA ARG A 156 -16.91 8.67 -4.37
C ARG A 156 -17.41 9.76 -5.31
N VAL A 157 -16.52 10.50 -5.98
CA VAL A 157 -16.89 11.46 -7.04
C VAL A 157 -16.34 11.00 -8.38
N HIS A 158 -15.06 10.64 -8.43
CA HIS A 158 -14.40 10.19 -9.65
C HIS A 158 -14.34 8.67 -9.75
N TYR A 159 -14.28 7.98 -8.61
CA TYR A 159 -14.13 6.54 -8.54
C TYR A 159 -14.63 6.00 -7.19
N GLY A 160 -14.90 4.70 -7.14
CA GLY A 160 -15.24 3.99 -5.92
C GLY A 160 -15.46 2.50 -6.17
N LEU A 161 -15.92 1.78 -5.15
CA LEU A 161 -16.35 0.39 -5.29
C LEU A 161 -17.84 0.33 -5.59
N LEU A 162 -18.25 -0.67 -6.37
CA LEU A 162 -19.66 -0.99 -6.52
C LEU A 162 -20.25 -1.46 -5.18
N GLY A 163 -21.42 -0.94 -4.79
CA GLY A 163 -22.12 -1.42 -3.60
C GLY A 163 -22.64 -2.86 -3.75
N GLU A 164 -22.48 -3.68 -2.71
CA GLU A 164 -23.03 -5.06 -2.68
C GLU A 164 -24.57 -5.08 -2.74
N ALA A 165 -25.22 -3.99 -2.33
CA ALA A 165 -26.67 -3.82 -2.40
C ALA A 165 -27.20 -3.36 -3.77
N SER A 166 -26.32 -3.11 -4.75
CA SER A 166 -26.76 -2.73 -6.11
C SER A 166 -27.55 -3.85 -6.76
N ALA A 167 -28.69 -3.54 -7.38
CA ALA A 167 -29.50 -4.51 -8.13
C ALA A 167 -28.68 -5.23 -9.23
N SER A 168 -27.70 -4.54 -9.82
CA SER A 168 -26.86 -5.14 -10.86
C SER A 168 -25.79 -6.10 -10.30
N TRP A 169 -25.48 -6.07 -8.99
CA TRP A 169 -24.31 -6.72 -8.39
C TRP A 169 -24.07 -8.15 -8.85
N HIS A 170 -25.13 -8.99 -8.86
CA HIS A 170 -25.04 -10.40 -9.22
C HIS A 170 -24.74 -10.64 -10.71
N HIS A 171 -25.11 -9.69 -11.57
CA HIS A 171 -24.90 -9.72 -13.00
C HIS A 171 -23.55 -9.12 -13.43
N GLU A 172 -22.85 -8.45 -12.50
CA GLU A 172 -21.57 -7.82 -12.80
C GLU A 172 -20.41 -8.80 -12.86
N SER A 173 -19.48 -8.48 -13.76
CA SER A 173 -18.20 -9.18 -13.85
C SER A 173 -17.47 -9.16 -12.50
N ARG A 174 -16.67 -10.20 -12.25
CA ARG A 174 -15.88 -10.29 -11.02
C ARG A 174 -14.94 -9.10 -10.85
N ALA A 175 -14.35 -8.62 -11.94
CA ALA A 175 -13.48 -7.44 -11.93
C ALA A 175 -14.24 -6.19 -11.45
N ARG A 176 -15.42 -5.92 -12.00
CA ARG A 176 -16.23 -4.73 -11.64
C ARG A 176 -16.73 -4.77 -10.19
N ARG A 177 -16.98 -5.97 -9.65
CA ARG A 177 -17.36 -6.14 -8.23
C ARG A 177 -16.22 -5.85 -7.26
N HIS A 178 -14.97 -6.10 -7.63
CA HIS A 178 -13.83 -6.11 -6.70
C HIS A 178 -12.81 -5.00 -6.93
N LEU A 179 -12.78 -4.41 -8.12
CA LEU A 179 -11.89 -3.31 -8.47
C LEU A 179 -12.66 -1.98 -8.46
N ALA A 180 -11.93 -0.88 -8.36
CA ALA A 180 -12.54 0.43 -8.49
C ALA A 180 -13.18 0.60 -9.86
N VAL A 181 -14.32 1.28 -9.88
CA VAL A 181 -15.04 1.71 -11.09
C VAL A 181 -15.06 3.24 -11.16
N PRO A 182 -15.07 3.83 -12.37
CA PRO A 182 -15.24 5.27 -12.52
C PRO A 182 -16.65 5.67 -12.09
N PHE A 183 -16.79 6.87 -11.57
CA PHE A 183 -18.06 7.46 -11.17
C PHE A 183 -18.40 8.61 -12.13
N VAL A 184 -19.65 8.71 -12.54
CA VAL A 184 -20.17 9.82 -13.38
C VAL A 184 -20.55 11.04 -12.53
N GLY A 185 -20.70 10.83 -11.22
CA GLY A 185 -21.02 11.86 -10.24
C GLY A 185 -20.89 11.31 -8.84
N LYS A 186 -21.26 12.13 -7.84
CA LYS A 186 -21.20 11.71 -6.44
C LYS A 186 -22.02 10.44 -6.22
N ASP A 187 -21.38 9.39 -5.72
CA ASP A 187 -22.00 8.09 -5.41
C ASP A 187 -22.66 7.37 -6.60
N ALA A 188 -22.36 7.80 -7.83
CA ALA A 188 -22.96 7.29 -9.05
C ALA A 188 -21.90 6.55 -9.89
N PRO A 189 -21.77 5.21 -9.75
CA PRO A 189 -20.85 4.43 -10.56
C PRO A 189 -21.27 4.44 -12.03
N SER A 190 -20.30 4.56 -12.93
CA SER A 190 -20.51 4.41 -14.37
C SER A 190 -21.05 3.03 -14.72
N GLU A 191 -21.99 2.96 -15.65
CA GLU A 191 -22.51 1.71 -16.20
C GLU A 191 -21.42 0.93 -16.95
N THR A 192 -20.57 1.64 -17.70
CA THR A 192 -19.45 1.03 -18.40
C THR A 192 -18.22 0.97 -17.51
N SER A 193 -17.59 -0.20 -17.51
CA SER A 193 -16.37 -0.46 -16.74
C SER A 193 -15.19 -0.35 -17.68
N GLN A 194 -14.36 0.68 -17.56
CA GLN A 194 -12.98 0.64 -18.07
C GLN A 194 -12.15 1.81 -17.57
N PHE A 195 -11.34 1.56 -16.54
CA PHE A 195 -10.03 2.22 -16.48
C PHE A 195 -9.15 1.51 -17.51
N SER A 196 -8.77 2.19 -18.59
CA SER A 196 -7.98 1.58 -19.66
C SER A 196 -6.57 1.19 -19.21
N HIS A 197 -6.04 1.84 -18.17
CA HIS A 197 -4.70 1.59 -17.68
C HIS A 197 -4.71 0.73 -16.41
N PRO A 198 -4.06 -0.46 -16.41
CA PRO A 198 -4.10 -1.38 -15.27
C PRO A 198 -3.50 -0.76 -14.00
N ASP A 199 -2.45 0.06 -14.08
CA ASP A 199 -1.88 0.69 -12.88
C ASP A 199 -2.79 1.76 -12.27
N VAL A 200 -3.58 2.46 -13.11
CA VAL A 200 -4.59 3.40 -12.61
C VAL A 200 -5.67 2.63 -11.86
N GLN A 201 -6.12 1.51 -12.43
CA GLN A 201 -7.08 0.64 -11.77
C GLN A 201 -6.54 0.08 -10.45
N ILE A 202 -5.28 -0.37 -10.40
CA ILE A 202 -4.62 -0.83 -9.17
C ILE A 202 -4.63 0.28 -8.11
N GLY A 203 -4.21 1.48 -8.47
CA GLY A 203 -4.09 2.60 -7.54
C GLY A 203 -5.44 3.08 -7.01
N LEU A 204 -6.43 3.27 -7.88
CA LEU A 204 -7.78 3.66 -7.48
C LEU A 204 -8.48 2.56 -6.68
N THR A 205 -8.23 1.28 -6.99
CA THR A 205 -8.75 0.16 -6.19
C THR A 205 -8.19 0.18 -4.78
N TRP A 206 -6.87 0.36 -4.65
CA TRP A 206 -6.23 0.46 -3.34
C TRP A 206 -6.80 1.65 -2.55
N LEU A 207 -6.95 2.82 -3.18
CA LEU A 207 -7.50 4.00 -2.54
C LEU A 207 -8.96 3.81 -2.12
N ALA A 208 -9.77 3.16 -2.95
CA ALA A 208 -11.18 2.91 -2.64
C ALA A 208 -11.32 2.00 -1.41
N TYR A 209 -10.50 0.95 -1.28
CA TYR A 209 -10.48 0.12 -0.08
C TYR A 209 -9.91 0.86 1.14
N ARG A 210 -8.89 1.69 0.98
CA ARG A 210 -8.32 2.47 2.09
C ARG A 210 -9.31 3.49 2.64
N LEU A 211 -10.01 4.20 1.76
CA LEU A 211 -10.90 5.30 2.13
C LEU A 211 -12.32 4.85 2.43
N GLY A 212 -12.82 3.83 1.72
CA GLY A 212 -14.16 3.28 1.87
C GLY A 212 -14.26 2.08 2.82
N GLY A 213 -13.13 1.49 3.19
CA GLY A 213 -13.10 0.26 4.00
C GLY A 213 -13.44 -0.99 3.21
N LEU A 214 -13.57 -2.11 3.93
CA LEU A 214 -13.97 -3.41 3.38
C LEU A 214 -15.48 -3.59 3.53
N ARG A 215 -16.15 -4.06 2.47
CA ARG A 215 -17.55 -4.51 2.54
C ARG A 215 -17.62 -5.87 3.23
N HIS A 216 -18.82 -6.26 3.68
CA HIS A 216 -19.02 -7.54 4.35
C HIS A 216 -18.52 -8.73 3.50
N GLY A 217 -18.89 -8.77 2.21
CA GLY A 217 -18.39 -9.82 1.32
C GLY A 217 -16.88 -9.77 1.08
N ASP A 218 -16.23 -8.61 1.21
CA ASP A 218 -14.77 -8.50 1.11
C ASP A 218 -14.09 -9.18 2.31
N ILE A 219 -14.61 -8.96 3.52
CA ILE A 219 -14.13 -9.60 4.76
C ILE A 219 -14.29 -11.11 4.69
N VAL A 220 -15.48 -11.60 4.30
CA VAL A 220 -15.74 -13.03 4.14
C VAL A 220 -14.76 -13.67 3.16
N ARG A 221 -14.49 -13.02 2.01
CA ARG A 221 -13.51 -13.53 1.04
C ARG A 221 -12.08 -13.49 1.59
N ALA A 222 -11.70 -12.44 2.32
CA ALA A 222 -10.39 -12.33 2.93
C ALA A 222 -10.15 -13.46 3.95
N LEU A 223 -11.12 -13.74 4.81
CA LEU A 223 -11.09 -14.86 5.77
C LEU A 223 -11.08 -16.22 5.05
N THR A 224 -11.91 -16.38 4.02
CA THR A 224 -11.92 -17.62 3.20
C THR A 224 -10.55 -17.88 2.57
N SER A 225 -9.90 -16.83 2.04
CA SER A 225 -8.54 -16.92 1.50
C SER A 225 -7.51 -17.26 2.58
N LEU A 226 -7.62 -16.72 3.79
CA LEU A 226 -6.78 -17.12 4.92
C LEU A 226 -6.97 -18.60 5.29
N CYS A 227 -8.21 -19.09 5.35
CA CYS A 227 -8.49 -20.50 5.62
C CYS A 227 -7.91 -21.42 4.54
N ARG A 228 -7.96 -21.03 3.27
CA ARG A 228 -7.32 -21.77 2.18
C ARG A 228 -5.80 -21.78 2.33
N LEU A 229 -5.20 -20.63 2.63
CA LEU A 229 -3.76 -20.52 2.86
C LEU A 229 -3.30 -21.40 4.05
N GLN A 230 -4.06 -21.41 5.14
CA GLN A 230 -3.79 -22.25 6.31
C GLN A 230 -3.78 -23.75 5.96
N ARG A 231 -4.61 -24.18 5.01
CA ARG A 231 -4.70 -25.58 4.55
C ARG A 231 -3.57 -25.95 3.58
N SER A 232 -3.01 -24.98 2.85
CA SER A 232 -1.88 -25.20 1.94
C SER A 232 -0.51 -25.24 2.63
N GLU A 233 -0.45 -25.02 3.96
CA GLU A 233 0.79 -25.05 4.75
C GLU A 233 0.76 -26.21 5.79
N PRO A 234 0.52 -27.48 5.40
CA PRO A 234 0.38 -28.57 6.37
C PRO A 234 1.67 -28.84 7.15
N ASP A 235 2.82 -28.74 6.49
CA ASP A 235 4.15 -29.08 7.04
C ASP A 235 4.77 -27.98 7.89
N VAL A 236 4.12 -26.81 7.97
CA VAL A 236 4.57 -25.69 8.79
C VAL A 236 3.85 -25.71 10.13
N ALA A 237 4.60 -25.54 11.22
CA ALA A 237 4.03 -25.47 12.57
C ALA A 237 2.92 -24.40 12.65
N PRO A 238 1.79 -24.64 13.37
CA PRO A 238 0.61 -23.78 13.31
C PRO A 238 0.86 -22.28 13.51
N ARG A 239 1.74 -21.89 14.43
CA ARG A 239 2.10 -20.48 14.69
C ARG A 239 3.03 -19.86 13.65
N ALA A 240 3.84 -20.69 12.99
CA ALA A 240 4.77 -20.26 11.95
C ALA A 240 4.08 -20.12 10.57
N ARG A 241 2.87 -20.66 10.41
CA ARG A 241 2.07 -20.53 9.19
C ARG A 241 1.79 -19.07 8.86
N ARG A 242 1.91 -18.73 7.59
CA ARG A 242 1.65 -17.36 7.11
C ARG A 242 0.21 -16.94 7.35
N ALA A 243 -0.75 -17.86 7.21
CA ALA A 243 -2.15 -17.57 7.50
C ALA A 243 -2.37 -17.18 8.97
N HIS A 244 -1.72 -17.87 9.91
CA HIS A 244 -1.77 -17.53 11.33
C HIS A 244 -1.16 -16.15 11.61
N GLN A 245 0.03 -15.87 11.07
CA GLN A 245 0.70 -14.59 11.24
C GLN A 245 -0.15 -13.42 10.69
N LEU A 246 -0.75 -13.58 9.51
CA LEU A 246 -1.63 -12.57 8.92
C LEU A 246 -2.89 -12.35 9.75
N TYR A 247 -3.53 -13.43 10.24
CA TYR A 247 -4.70 -13.31 11.10
C TYR A 247 -4.38 -12.57 12.40
N THR A 248 -3.29 -12.93 13.07
CA THR A 248 -2.82 -12.26 14.28
C THR A 248 -2.52 -10.77 14.04
N LEU A 249 -1.89 -10.45 12.90
CA LEU A 249 -1.66 -9.05 12.50
C LEU A 249 -2.96 -8.29 12.28
N TRP A 250 -3.97 -8.89 11.62
CA TRP A 250 -5.25 -8.23 11.38
C TRP A 250 -6.01 -7.98 12.69
N VAL A 251 -6.03 -8.98 13.58
CA VAL A 251 -6.65 -8.86 14.90
C VAL A 251 -5.95 -7.78 15.74
N ALA A 252 -4.62 -7.78 15.79
CA ALA A 252 -3.86 -6.75 16.50
C ALA A 252 -4.09 -5.35 15.93
N ALA A 253 -4.11 -5.19 14.60
CA ALA A 253 -4.40 -3.92 13.94
C ALA A 253 -5.82 -3.40 14.22
N SER A 254 -6.76 -4.29 14.57
CA SER A 254 -8.11 -3.92 15.01
C SER A 254 -8.21 -3.63 16.52
N GLY A 255 -7.10 -3.66 17.26
CA GLY A 255 -7.07 -3.50 18.72
C GLY A 255 -7.41 -4.77 19.51
N GLY A 256 -7.62 -5.89 18.83
CA GLY A 256 -7.90 -7.19 19.42
C GLY A 256 -6.65 -8.01 19.71
N HIS A 257 -6.83 -9.16 20.37
CA HIS A 257 -5.76 -10.11 20.68
C HIS A 257 -6.19 -11.54 20.36
N VAL A 258 -5.28 -12.34 19.80
CA VAL A 258 -5.50 -13.77 19.54
C VAL A 258 -5.07 -14.56 20.78
N ARG A 259 -5.96 -15.42 21.31
CA ARG A 259 -5.68 -16.27 22.46
C ARG A 259 -4.46 -17.17 22.23
N GLY A 260 -3.62 -17.33 23.25
CA GLY A 260 -2.39 -18.13 23.19
C GLY A 260 -1.26 -17.42 22.44
N GLY A 261 -1.27 -16.08 22.39
CA GLY A 261 -0.16 -15.27 21.90
C GLY A 261 0.98 -15.19 22.91
N ALA A 262 2.14 -14.63 22.50
CA ALA A 262 3.33 -14.54 23.36
C ALA A 262 3.10 -13.83 24.72
N ARG A 263 2.06 -13.00 24.84
CA ARG A 263 1.67 -12.32 26.08
C ARG A 263 0.93 -13.22 27.08
N ASP A 264 0.36 -14.34 26.64
CA ASP A 264 -0.40 -15.27 27.50
C ASP A 264 0.52 -16.33 28.16
N GLY A 265 1.81 -16.37 27.78
CA GLY A 265 2.76 -17.40 28.21
C GLY A 265 3.56 -17.07 29.48
N ASP A 266 3.46 -15.86 30.02
CA ASP A 266 4.28 -15.41 31.17
C ASP A 266 3.52 -15.40 32.51
N GLY A 267 2.31 -16.00 32.54
CA GLY A 267 1.42 -15.98 33.71
C GLY A 267 1.08 -17.34 34.30
N ARG A 268 1.71 -18.43 33.85
CA ARG A 268 1.45 -19.79 34.34
C ARG A 268 2.72 -20.63 34.41
N ASP A 269 3.70 -20.16 35.18
CA ASP A 269 4.71 -21.03 35.79
C ASP A 269 5.11 -20.40 37.13
N GLY A 270 4.47 -20.84 38.21
CA GLY A 270 4.72 -20.32 39.55
C GLY A 270 3.56 -20.55 40.51
N GLY A 271 3.23 -21.80 40.78
CA GLY A 271 2.18 -22.11 41.76
C GLY A 271 1.79 -23.58 41.88
N GLY A 272 2.73 -24.51 41.69
CA GLY A 272 2.57 -25.90 42.11
C GLY A 272 3.21 -26.08 43.48
N GLY A 273 2.57 -25.57 44.53
CA GLY A 273 2.95 -25.83 45.91
C GLY A 273 2.75 -27.31 46.25
N GLY A 274 3.78 -27.91 46.84
CA GLY A 274 3.69 -29.24 47.43
C GLY A 274 2.87 -29.24 48.73
N GLY A 275 2.37 -30.44 49.07
CA GLY A 275 1.52 -30.76 50.21
C GLY A 275 0.28 -31.49 49.68
N GLU A 276 0.00 -32.75 49.99
CA GLU A 276 0.50 -33.72 50.99
C GLU A 276 0.63 -35.11 50.35
#